data_AF-A0A511MGI4-F1
#
_entry.id   AF-A0A511MGI4-F1
#
_cell.length_a   1.000
_cell.length_b   1.000
_cell.length_c   1.000
_cell.angle_alpha   90.00
_cell.angle_beta   90.00
_cell.angle_gamma   90.00
#
_symmetry.space_group_name_H-M   'P 1'
#
loop_
_entity.id
_entity.type
_entity.pdbx_description
1 polymer ?
#
loop_
_entity_poly.entity_id
_entity_poly.type
_entity_poly.pdbx_seq_one_letter_code
_entity_poly.pdbx_strand_id
1 'polypeptide(L)' 'MNTDTSPHPEEPDVHLAVVLHGRRLDFAACLTSALVFVQEQQQQRYIDSVSVIPGATTGLDRLPNERLYEGP' A
#
# COMPACT_ATOMS: atom_id res chain seq x y z
N MET A 1 22.55 -4.73 1.93
CA MET A 1 21.83 -3.73 1.12
C MET A 1 20.54 -4.40 0.73
N ASN A 2 19.50 -4.22 1.55
CA ASN A 2 18.25 -4.95 1.35
C ASN A 2 17.51 -4.25 0.22
N THR A 3 17.59 -4.86 -0.96
CA THR A 3 16.82 -4.46 -2.12
C THR A 3 15.38 -4.78 -1.83
N ASP A 4 14.69 -3.77 -1.31
CA ASP A 4 13.24 -3.71 -1.10
C ASP A 4 12.59 -3.59 -2.48
N THR A 5 12.77 -4.63 -3.29
CA THR A 5 12.32 -4.70 -4.67
C THR A 5 10.83 -5.01 -4.65
N SER A 6 10.03 -4.24 -5.40
CA SER A 6 8.60 -4.54 -5.59
C SER A 6 8.44 -6.01 -5.96
N PRO A 7 7.47 -6.71 -5.35
CA PRO A 7 7.05 -8.05 -5.76
C PRO A 7 6.89 -8.20 -7.27
N HIS A 8 6.24 -7.19 -7.85
CA HIS A 8 6.01 -7.04 -9.27
C HIS A 8 6.74 -5.78 -9.71
N PRO A 9 8.01 -5.89 -10.16
CA PRO A 9 8.72 -4.74 -10.74
C PRO A 9 8.08 -4.24 -12.05
N GLU A 10 7.13 -5.01 -12.59
CA GLU A 10 6.34 -4.69 -13.78
C GLU A 10 5.16 -3.76 -13.47
N GLU A 11 4.75 -3.69 -12.21
CA GLU A 11 3.62 -2.88 -11.77
C GLU A 11 4.09 -1.55 -11.18
N PRO A 12 3.39 -0.43 -11.45
CA PRO A 12 3.74 0.84 -10.87
C PRO A 12 3.46 0.83 -9.35
N ASP A 13 4.41 1.34 -8.58
CA ASP A 13 4.18 1.65 -7.17
C ASP A 13 3.20 2.83 -7.09
N VAL A 14 2.13 2.66 -6.31
CA VAL A 14 1.12 3.67 -6.03
C VAL A 14 1.27 4.19 -4.61
N HIS A 15 0.83 5.43 -4.42
CA HIS A 15 0.81 6.05 -3.10
C HIS A 15 -0.49 5.66 -2.39
N LEU A 16 -0.35 4.97 -1.27
CA LEU A 16 -1.44 4.57 -0.39
C LEU A 16 -1.55 5.55 0.79
N ALA A 17 -2.67 6.26 0.91
CA ALA A 17 -2.99 7.09 2.05
C ALA A 17 -3.98 6.36 2.97
N VAL A 18 -3.54 6.05 4.18
CA VAL A 18 -4.29 5.30 5.19
C VAL A 18 -4.61 6.23 6.36
N VAL A 19 -5.87 6.37 6.72
CA VAL A 19 -6.32 7.21 7.85
C VAL A 19 -6.76 6.31 8.99
N LEU A 20 -5.95 6.22 10.04
CA LEU A 20 -6.20 5.41 11.23
C LEU A 20 -6.36 6.30 12.46
N HIS A 21 -7.52 6.26 13.10
CA HIS A 21 -7.89 7.10 14.24
C HIS A 21 -7.62 8.60 13.98
N GLY A 22 -7.95 9.06 12.77
CA GLY A 22 -7.70 10.43 12.33
C GLY A 22 -6.24 10.78 12.02
N ARG A 23 -5.31 9.82 12.09
CA ARG A 23 -3.92 10.01 11.64
C ARG A 23 -3.75 9.48 10.22
N ARG A 24 -3.28 10.34 9.33
CA ARG A 24 -2.92 9.96 7.98
C ARG A 24 -1.50 9.38 7.95
N LEU A 25 -1.37 8.22 7.30
CA LEU A 25 -0.14 7.50 7.05
C LEU A 25 -0.03 7.30 5.54
N ASP A 26 1.12 7.64 4.97
CA ASP A 26 1.36 7.65 3.54
C ASP A 26 2.42 6.59 3.23
N PHE A 27 2.08 5.61 2.39
CA PHE A 27 2.94 4.49 2.04
C PHE A 27 3.08 4.33 0.52
N ALA A 28 4.18 3.73 0.08
CA ALA A 28 4.32 3.20 -1.27
C ALA A 28 3.91 1.71 -1.28
N ALA A 29 3.11 1.31 -2.25
CA ALA A 29 2.83 -0.11 -2.48
C ALA A 29 2.57 -0.37 -3.96
N CYS A 30 2.91 -1.56 -4.41
CA CYS A 30 2.55 -2.09 -5.71
C CYS A 30 1.02 -2.03 -5.91
N LEU A 31 0.58 -1.74 -7.14
CA LEU A 31 -0.84 -1.60 -7.48
C LEU A 31 -1.70 -2.78 -6.99
N THR A 32 -1.24 -4.01 -7.22
CA THR A 32 -1.97 -5.21 -6.77
C THR A 32 -2.10 -5.25 -5.25
N SER A 33 -1.00 -5.09 -4.52
CA SER A 33 -1.01 -5.10 -3.05
C SER A 33 -1.85 -3.95 -2.46
N ALA A 34 -1.81 -2.77 -3.08
CA ALA A 34 -2.65 -1.63 -2.70
C ALA A 34 -4.14 -1.94 -2.87
N LEU A 35 -4.53 -2.57 -3.98
CA LEU A 35 -5.92 -2.95 -4.25
C LEU A 35 -6.41 -4.02 -3.27
N VAL A 36 -5.60 -5.05 -3.01
CA VAL A 36 -5.96 -6.11 -2.05
C VAL A 36 -6.10 -5.52 -0.64
N PHE A 37 -5.15 -4.67 -0.22
CA PHE A 37 -5.25 -3.98 1.07
C PHE A 37 -6.53 -3.16 1.17
N VAL A 38 -6.83 -2.31 0.17
CA VAL A 38 -8.06 -1.51 0.15
C VAL A 38 -9.30 -2.39 0.28
N GLN A 39 -9.35 -3.51 -0.46
CA GLN A 39 -10.48 -4.43 -0.42
C GLN A 39 -10.63 -5.08 0.96
N GLU A 40 -9.54 -5.55 1.58
CA GLU A 40 -9.58 -6.11 2.93
C GLU A 40 -10.05 -5.09 3.96
N GLN A 41 -9.54 -3.86 3.89
CA GLN A 41 -9.94 -2.81 4.83
C GLN A 41 -11.40 -2.39 4.65
N GLN A 42 -11.93 -2.44 3.42
CA GLN A 42 -13.36 -2.23 3.17
C GLN A 42 -14.22 -3.34 3.78
N GLN A 43 -13.74 -4.60 3.77
CA GLN A 43 -14.47 -5.72 4.37
C GLN A 43 -14.39 -5.73 5.90
N GLN A 44 -13.22 -5.44 6.46
CA GLN A 44 -12.97 -5.56 7.89
C GLN A 44 -13.22 -4.26 8.66
N ARG A 45 -13.29 -3.10 7.99
CA ARG A 45 -13.49 -1.76 8.59
C ARG A 45 -12.52 -1.40 9.73
N TYR A 46 -11.30 -1.95 9.72
CA TYR A 46 -10.30 -1.63 10.76
C TYR A 46 -9.78 -0.19 10.69
N ILE A 47 -9.82 0.43 9.51
CA ILE A 47 -9.25 1.75 9.26
C ILE A 47 -10.37 2.72 8.87
N ASP A 48 -10.26 3.98 9.31
CA ASP A 48 -11.32 4.98 9.07
C ASP A 48 -11.48 5.25 7.58
N SER A 49 -10.36 5.35 6.86
CA SER A 49 -10.36 5.54 5.43
C SER A 49 -9.06 5.06 4.79
N VAL A 50 -9.15 4.59 3.56
CA VAL A 50 -8.00 4.27 2.72
C VAL A 50 -8.24 4.84 1.33
N SER A 51 -7.22 5.44 0.74
CA SER A 51 -7.30 6.05 -0.58
C SER A 51 -6.01 5.81 -1.36
N VAL A 52 -6.16 5.47 -2.63
CA VAL A 52 -5.03 5.37 -3.55
C VAL A 52 -4.86 6.73 -4.23
N ILE A 53 -3.70 7.33 -4.06
CA ILE A 53 -3.34 8.61 -4.64
C ILE A 53 -2.44 8.35 -5.86
N PRO A 54 -2.84 8.81 -7.06
CA PRO A 54 -1.94 8.81 -8.21
C PRO A 54 -0.84 9.84 -7.96
N GLY A 55 0.43 9.42 -7.90
CA GLY A 55 1.55 10.32 -7.65
C GLY A 55 2.87 9.59 -7.43
N ALA A 56 3.95 10.37 -7.37
CA ALA A 56 5.28 9.84 -7.10
C ALA A 56 5.35 9.30 -5.67
N THR A 57 5.76 8.04 -5.52
CA THR A 57 6.00 7.36 -4.24
C THR A 57 7.38 7.67 -3.66
N THR A 58 8.09 8.64 -4.23
CA THR A 58 9.49 8.93 -3.93
C THR A 58 9.63 9.46 -2.50
N GLY A 59 10.30 8.69 -1.64
CA GLY A 59 10.51 9.04 -0.23
C GLY A 59 9.42 8.57 0.74
N LEU A 60 8.42 7.82 0.27
CA LEU A 60 7.48 7.12 1.13
C LEU A 60 8.05 5.76 1.55
N ASP A 61 7.73 5.36 2.79
CA ASP A 61 8.02 4.01 3.25
C ASP A 61 7.15 3.00 2.51
N ARG A 62 7.70 1.83 2.20
CA ARG A 62 6.91 0.75 1.62
C ARG A 62 5.93 0.18 2.62
N LEU A 63 4.78 -0.27 2.12
CA LEU A 63 3.80 -1.00 2.91
C LEU A 63 4.45 -2.30 3.44
N PRO A 64 4.59 -2.48 4.77
CA PRO A 64 5.30 -3.64 5.33
C PRO A 64 4.66 -4.98 4.94
N ASN A 65 3.35 -4.96 4.74
CA ASN A 65 2.54 -6.13 4.40
C ASN A 65 2.47 -6.38 2.90
N GLU A 66 3.17 -5.60 2.08
CA GLU A 66 3.16 -5.76 0.62
C GLU A 66 3.47 -7.21 0.20
N ARG A 67 4.38 -7.87 0.92
CA ARG A 67 4.79 -9.26 0.67
C ARG A 67 3.74 -10.32 1.02
N LEU A 68 2.79 -9.99 1.90
CA LEU A 68 1.67 -10.88 2.24
C LEU A 68 0.64 -10.97 1.10
N TYR A 69 0.63 -9.98 0.22
CA TYR A 69 -0.31 -9.87 -0.89
C TYR A 69 0.27 -10.37 -2.23
N GLU A 70 1.49 -10.91 -2.24
CA GLU A 70 2.13 -11.48 -3.45
C GLU A 70 1.42 -12.74 -3.97
N GLY A 71 0.52 -13.34 -3.18
CA GLY A 71 -0.02 -14.67 -3.48
C GLY A 71 1.06 -15.76 -3.42
N PRO A 72 0.68 -17.05 -3.44
CA PRO A 72 1.62 -18.17 -3.51
C PRO A 72 2.34 -18.29 -4.87
#